data_AF-A0A151CGK2-F1
#
_entry.id   AF-A0A151CGK2-F1
#
_cell.length_a   1.000
_cell.length_b   1.000
_cell.length_c   1.000
_cell.angle_alpha   90.00
_cell.angle_beta   90.00
_cell.angle_gamma   90.00
#
_symmetry.space_group_name_H-M   'P 1'
#
loop_
_entity.id
_entity.type
_entity.pdbx_description
1 polymer ?
#
loop_
_entity_poly.entity_id
_entity_poly.type
_entity_poly.pdbx_seq_one_letter_code
_entity_poly.pdbx_strand_id
1 'polypeptide(L)'
;MLFLPLFASAAESGITDEGIAYIAAAVAVGLSTIAGGIAVGLVGAAAMGAVGEKPEISGKALIFLGLAEGIAIYGLIIAIMILGKVG
;
A
#
# COMPACT_ATOMS: atom_id res chain seq x y z
N MET A 1 -27.43 -30.32 -28.95
CA MET A 1 -27.20 -28.86 -29.04
C MET A 1 -27.41 -28.09 -27.73
N LEU A 2 -27.80 -28.73 -26.62
CA LEU A 2 -28.01 -28.08 -25.31
C LEU A 2 -26.72 -27.90 -24.46
N PHE A 3 -25.60 -28.51 -24.87
CA PHE A 3 -24.32 -28.48 -24.13
C PHE A 3 -23.31 -27.44 -24.62
N LEU A 4 -23.53 -26.83 -25.79
CA LEU A 4 -22.63 -25.82 -26.37
C LEU A 4 -22.65 -24.45 -25.63
N PRO A 5 -23.77 -23.94 -25.07
CA PRO A 5 -23.76 -22.65 -24.38
C PRO A 5 -23.00 -22.68 -23.04
N LEU A 6 -22.82 -23.86 -22.44
CA LEU A 6 -22.06 -24.03 -21.19
C LEU A 6 -20.54 -23.86 -21.40
N PHE A 7 -20.01 -24.32 -22.53
CA PHE A 7 -18.60 -24.12 -22.88
C PHE A 7 -18.30 -22.71 -23.40
N ALA A 8 -19.28 -22.03 -24.01
CA ALA A 8 -19.14 -20.64 -24.45
C ALA A 8 -19.01 -19.67 -23.28
N SER A 9 -19.75 -19.88 -22.19
CA SER A 9 -19.68 -19.05 -20.98
C SER A 9 -18.38 -19.23 -20.18
N ALA A 10 -17.69 -20.36 -20.31
CA ALA A 10 -16.46 -20.65 -19.58
C ALA A 10 -15.22 -19.93 -20.15
N ALA A 11 -15.33 -19.36 -21.37
CA ALA A 11 -14.22 -18.74 -22.09
C ALA A 11 -14.11 -17.22 -21.91
N GLU A 12 -15.04 -16.59 -21.19
CA GLU A 12 -15.11 -15.12 -21.04
C GLU A 12 -14.58 -14.64 -19.68
N SER A 13 -13.52 -15.27 -19.16
CA SER A 13 -12.71 -14.69 -18.08
C SER A 13 -11.70 -13.69 -18.66
N GLY A 14 -12.23 -12.67 -19.36
CA GLY A 14 -11.45 -11.52 -19.78
C GLY A 14 -10.97 -10.71 -18.59
N ILE A 15 -9.90 -9.96 -18.77
CA ILE A 15 -9.51 -8.93 -17.80
C ILE A 15 -10.66 -7.92 -17.75
N THR A 16 -11.39 -7.86 -16.65
CA THR A 16 -12.43 -6.85 -16.42
C THR A 16 -11.80 -5.55 -15.91
N ASP A 17 -12.41 -4.41 -16.22
CA ASP A 17 -11.96 -3.10 -15.72
C ASP A 17 -11.91 -3.08 -14.18
N GLU A 18 -12.85 -3.77 -13.52
CA GLU A 18 -12.88 -3.99 -12.08
C GLU A 18 -11.68 -4.84 -11.60
N GLY A 19 -11.35 -5.90 -12.33
CA GLY A 19 -10.19 -6.76 -12.06
C GLY A 19 -8.87 -6.00 -12.12
N ILE A 20 -8.71 -5.11 -13.11
CA ILE A 20 -7.55 -4.21 -13.20
C ILE A 20 -7.51 -3.27 -11.99
N ALA A 21 -8.66 -2.71 -11.60
CA ALA A 21 -8.71 -1.79 -10.48
C ALA A 21 -8.34 -2.44 -9.14
N TYR A 22 -8.74 -3.70 -8.90
CA TYR A 22 -8.30 -4.45 -7.72
C TYR A 22 -6.79 -4.70 -7.71
N ILE A 23 -6.21 -5.07 -8.86
CA ILE A 23 -4.75 -5.24 -8.98
C ILE A 23 -4.04 -3.90 -8.76
N ALA A 24 -4.54 -2.81 -9.34
CA ALA A 24 -3.98 -1.47 -9.16
C ALA A 24 -4.00 -1.03 -7.69
N ALA A 25 -5.10 -1.28 -6.97
CA ALA A 25 -5.20 -1.02 -5.54
C ALA A 25 -4.19 -1.85 -4.73
N ALA A 26 -4.07 -3.15 -5.03
CA ALA A 26 -3.11 -4.02 -4.35
C ALA A 26 -1.66 -3.59 -4.59
N VAL A 27 -1.30 -3.20 -5.82
CA VAL A 27 0.03 -2.71 -6.17
C VAL A 27 0.33 -1.37 -5.49
N ALA A 28 -0.65 -0.45 -5.44
CA ALA A 28 -0.49 0.84 -4.78
C ALA A 28 -0.13 0.69 -3.29
N VAL A 29 -0.85 -0.16 -2.55
CA VAL A 29 -0.56 -0.43 -1.14
C VAL A 29 0.73 -1.25 -0.98
N GLY A 30 0.91 -2.29 -1.80
CA GLY A 30 2.06 -3.19 -1.68
C GLY A 30 3.38 -2.45 -1.87
N LEU A 31 3.52 -1.65 -2.92
CA LEU A 31 4.75 -0.90 -3.19
C LEU A 31 4.95 0.24 -2.18
N SER A 32 3.89 0.94 -1.78
CA SER A 32 4.01 2.04 -0.82
C SER A 32 4.43 1.55 0.56
N THR A 33 3.92 0.41 1.01
CA THR A 33 4.23 -0.15 2.33
C THR A 33 5.64 -0.73 2.37
N ILE A 34 6.13 -1.32 1.28
CA ILE A 34 7.54 -1.74 1.16
C ILE A 34 8.46 -0.51 1.24
N ALA A 35 8.18 0.53 0.44
CA ALA A 35 8.96 1.77 0.46
C ALA A 35 8.90 2.47 1.83
N GLY A 36 7.70 2.54 2.43
CA GLY A 36 7.46 3.10 3.76
C GLY A 36 8.23 2.34 4.83
N GLY A 37 8.18 1.00 4.84
CA GLY A 37 8.93 0.18 5.79
C GLY A 37 10.45 0.38 5.70
N ILE A 38 11.00 0.53 4.50
CA ILE A 38 12.42 0.85 4.30
C ILE A 38 12.74 2.24 4.86
N ALA A 39 11.92 3.25 4.54
CA ALA A 39 12.11 4.61 5.02
C ALA A 39 12.03 4.69 6.56
N VAL A 40 11.00 4.07 7.15
CA VAL A 40 10.78 3.99 8.59
C VAL A 40 11.92 3.26 9.28
N GLY A 41 12.44 2.17 8.71
CA GLY A 41 13.58 1.44 9.25
C GLY A 41 14.85 2.31 9.32
N LEU A 42 15.14 3.06 8.24
CA LEU A 42 16.30 3.96 8.18
C LEU A 42 16.17 5.15 9.14
N VAL A 43 15.00 5.80 9.14
CA VAL A 43 14.72 6.94 10.05
C VAL A 43 14.71 6.48 11.50
N GLY A 44 14.12 5.31 11.79
CA GLY A 44 14.07 4.71 13.12
C GLY A 44 15.46 4.37 13.66
N ALA A 45 16.34 3.80 12.84
CA ALA A 45 17.72 3.52 13.24
C ALA A 45 18.49 4.80 13.61
N ALA A 46 18.39 5.85 12.80
CA ALA A 46 19.02 7.14 13.08
C ALA A 46 18.41 7.82 14.33
N ALA A 47 17.09 7.76 14.47
CA ALA A 47 16.35 8.26 15.62
C ALA A 47 16.79 7.60 16.93
N MET A 48 16.86 6.27 16.97
CA MET A 48 17.27 5.54 18.16
C MET A 48 18.74 5.79 18.52
N GLY A 49 19.63 5.95 17.52
CA GLY A 49 21.00 6.37 17.76
C GLY A 49 21.08 7.73 18.46
N ALA A 50 20.33 8.72 17.97
CA ALA A 50 20.32 10.06 18.55
C ALA A 50 19.65 10.10 19.93
N VAL A 51 18.60 9.29 20.15
CA VAL A 51 17.93 9.15 21.47
C VAL A 51 18.86 8.48 22.48
N GLY A 52 19.72 7.54 22.05
CA GLY A 52 20.71 6.92 22.91
C GLY A 52 21.74 7.91 23.48
N GLU A 53 22.07 8.97 22.75
CA GLU A 53 22.93 10.06 23.23
C GLU A 53 22.16 11.12 24.03
N LYS A 54 20.94 11.46 23.58
CA LYS A 54 20.11 12.54 24.13
C LYS A 54 18.67 12.06 24.31
N PRO A 55 18.31 11.49 25.47
CA PRO A 55 16.97 10.93 25.67
C PRO A 55 15.86 11.99 25.58
N GLU A 56 16.19 13.27 25.77
CA GLU A 56 15.25 14.39 25.73
C GLU A 56 14.69 14.64 24.32
N ILE A 57 15.34 14.15 23.26
CA ILE A 57 14.88 14.32 21.87
C ILE A 57 13.95 13.20 21.39
N SER A 58 13.62 12.22 22.23
CA SER A 58 12.71 11.09 21.90
C SER A 58 11.37 11.54 21.31
N GLY A 59 10.76 12.59 21.85
CA GLY A 59 9.52 13.16 21.30
C GLY A 59 9.68 13.69 19.87
N LYS A 60 10.81 14.34 19.55
CA LYS A 60 11.10 14.83 18.19
C LYS A 60 11.38 13.67 17.23
N ALA A 61 12.06 12.64 17.73
CA ALA A 61 12.34 11.43 16.96
C ALA A 61 11.06 10.74 16.47
N LEU A 62 10.03 10.66 17.31
CA LEU A 62 8.72 10.11 16.94
C LEU A 62 8.01 10.93 15.85
N ILE A 63 8.17 12.26 15.82
CA ILE A 63 7.59 13.11 14.77
C ILE A 63 8.21 12.77 13.41
N PHE A 64 9.54 12.63 13.33
CA PHE A 64 10.21 12.25 12.08
C PHE A 64 9.83 10.84 11.64
N LEU A 65 9.66 9.91 12.58
CA LEU A 65 9.18 8.56 12.27
C LEU A 65 7.75 8.58 11.71
N GLY A 66 6.86 9.36 12.31
CA GLY A 66 5.49 9.54 11.82
C GLY A 66 5.42 10.20 10.44
N LEU A 67 6.33 11.13 10.14
CA LEU A 67 6.45 11.71 8.80
C LEU A 67 6.93 10.68 7.77
N ALA A 68 7.81 9.75 8.15
CA ALA A 68 8.28 8.67 7.28
C ALA A 68 7.16 7.65 6.94
N GLU A 69 6.30 7.32 7.91
CA GLU A 69 5.10 6.47 7.73
C GLU A 69 4.11 7.04 6.69
N GLY A 70 4.15 8.35 6.43
CA GLY A 70 3.27 9.01 5.48
C GLY A 70 3.27 8.37 4.08
N ILE A 71 4.39 7.76 3.66
CA ILE A 71 4.49 7.04 2.37
C ILE A 71 3.48 5.88 2.30
N ALA A 72 3.39 5.08 3.37
CA ALA A 72 2.47 3.95 3.43
C ALA A 72 1.01 4.43 3.44
N ILE A 73 0.72 5.47 4.22
CA ILE A 73 -0.62 6.08 4.32
C ILE A 73 -1.08 6.65 2.98
N TYR A 74 -0.21 7.32 2.22
CA TYR A 74 -0.58 7.82 0.89
C TYR A 74 -0.94 6.68 -0.08
N GLY A 75 -0.20 5.56 -0.08
CA GLY A 75 -0.57 4.42 -0.92
C GLY A 75 -1.90 3.76 -0.51
N LEU A 76 -2.19 3.71 0.79
CA LEU A 76 -3.50 3.29 1.29
C LEU A 76 -4.63 4.23 0.84
N ILE A 77 -4.42 5.55 0.91
CA ILE A 77 -5.39 6.55 0.43
C ILE A 77 -5.68 6.34 -1.06
N ILE A 78 -4.64 6.18 -1.90
CA ILE A 78 -4.81 5.93 -3.33
C ILE A 78 -5.59 4.64 -3.59
N ALA A 79 -5.30 3.57 -2.86
CA ALA A 79 -6.04 2.31 -3.00
C ALA A 79 -7.52 2.47 -2.62
N ILE A 80 -7.84 3.19 -1.54
CA ILE A 80 -9.23 3.49 -1.15
C ILE A 80 -9.92 4.33 -2.25
N MET A 81 -9.23 5.31 -2.85
CA MET A 81 -9.76 6.10 -3.95
C MET A 81 -10.04 5.27 -5.21
N ILE A 82 -9.20 4.27 -5.49
CA ILE A 82 -9.41 3.33 -6.61
C ILE A 82 -10.65 2.48 -6.32
N LEU A 83 -10.72 1.85 -5.15
CA LEU A 83 -11.84 0.97 -4.76
C LEU A 83 -13.16 1.73 -4.69
N GLY A 84 -13.16 2.98 -4.21
CA GLY A 84 -14.33 3.84 -4.17
C GLY A 84 -14.87 4.27 -5.54
N LYS A 85 -14.17 3.95 -6.64
CA LYS A 85 -14.64 4.15 -8.02
C LYS A 85 -15.15 2.86 -8.68
N VAL A 86 -14.88 1.70 -8.08
CA VAL A 86 -15.21 0.36 -8.62
C VAL A 86 -16.56 -0.13 -8.11
N GLY A 87 -17.05 0.40 -6.99
CA GLY A 87 -18.43 0.22 -6.51
C GLY A 87 -19.34 1.37 -6.91
#